data_AF-A0A1W0E8R6-F1
#
_entry.id   AF-A0A1W0E8R6-F1
#
_cell.length_a   1.000
_cell.length_b   1.000
_cell.length_c   1.000
_cell.angle_alpha   90.00
_cell.angle_beta   90.00
_cell.angle_gamma   90.00
#
_symmetry.space_group_name_H-M   'P 1'
#
loop_
_entity.id
_entity.type
_entity.pdbx_description
1 polymer ?
#
loop_
_entity_poly.entity_id
_entity_poly.type
_entity_poly.pdbx_seq_one_letter_code
_entity_poly.pdbx_strand_id
1 'polypeptide(L)'
;MINLKDTLNTNNTNNNNNSNNNTNNNNSNTNNNNNNNNDNIIWPNTLNGLPSNYNFEIPKTMKLLGKIQREKNLNNTNNINSNINNTNNINSNINYTNNINNNINSNIYNNINSNINNNIYNNTIFINMQFPDGLLSYAPILINYITTHYNANVTILNDVVYGACCVDDSVPCDILIHYGHSCLISVSDMSVRVLYIFVDIIIDVEHIIKIIRKIYDDNILNNDNILNNKISLIGTIQFNNTINLIYNKLSDITVVPQAKPLSRGEVLGCTSPTITTNICVYIGDGRFHMEAAMIKNRNVIFYKYCPYKKVMSREYYDNDRMVENRIKDINILYNNINSSNSINTNNIIKNNNNINYTNNINNSNTFNIGIILSGLGKQGNKKLINRIYNKIYNYYNTNIYNSNICSNTNTYNSNICNTNTYGNNGNKNVKIYKIIINEINEHTLDTFPYIDAFVQVGCPRLSIDWGSTYKKPLLNAYEVLGNIEDIVRKYEMDYYDIERKSEWGMYK
;
A
#
# COMPACT_ATOMS: atom_id res chain seq x y z
N MET A 1 -27.32 -5.07 18.54
CA MET A 1 -28.21 -4.93 17.36
C MET A 1 -29.29 -3.94 17.73
N ILE A 2 -29.28 -2.74 17.16
CA ILE A 2 -30.41 -1.81 17.21
C ILE A 2 -30.71 -1.48 15.75
N ASN A 3 -31.85 -1.95 15.28
CA ASN A 3 -32.34 -1.83 13.91
C ASN A 3 -33.49 -0.82 13.96
N LEU A 4 -33.26 0.40 13.47
CA LEU A 4 -34.29 1.43 13.39
C LEU A 4 -34.61 1.65 11.91
N LYS A 5 -35.63 0.94 11.45
CA LYS A 5 -36.35 1.24 10.21
C LYS A 5 -37.56 2.12 10.52
N ASP A 6 -37.83 2.98 9.54
CA ASP A 6 -39.08 3.68 9.26
C ASP A 6 -39.43 4.89 10.14
N THR A 7 -39.35 6.08 9.52
CA THR A 7 -40.53 6.91 9.20
C THR A 7 -40.07 8.25 8.60
N LEU A 8 -40.49 8.55 7.37
CA LEU A 8 -41.24 9.76 7.01
C LEU A 8 -41.28 9.93 5.49
N ASN A 9 -42.51 9.81 4.99
CA ASN A 9 -42.93 10.17 3.66
C ASN A 9 -43.49 11.61 3.69
N THR A 10 -43.63 12.20 2.50
CA THR A 10 -44.37 13.43 2.14
C THR A 10 -43.73 14.79 2.47
N ASN A 11 -43.21 15.51 1.46
CA ASN A 11 -44.01 16.49 0.72
C ASN A 11 -43.27 17.07 -0.49
N ASN A 12 -43.93 16.94 -1.66
CA ASN A 12 -43.68 17.70 -2.88
C ASN A 12 -43.98 19.18 -2.66
N THR A 13 -43.16 20.07 -3.24
CA THR A 13 -43.65 21.25 -3.97
C THR A 13 -42.60 21.74 -4.95
N ASN A 14 -43.04 21.91 -6.19
CA ASN A 14 -42.37 22.55 -7.31
C ASN A 14 -41.91 23.98 -6.98
N ASN A 15 -40.82 24.43 -7.61
CA ASN A 15 -40.88 25.65 -8.41
C ASN A 15 -39.67 25.77 -9.36
N ASN A 16 -40.01 25.72 -10.66
CA ASN A 16 -39.23 26.24 -11.76
C ASN A 16 -38.99 27.73 -11.58
N ASN A 17 -37.83 28.23 -12.01
CA ASN A 17 -37.77 29.51 -12.73
C ASN A 17 -36.51 29.58 -13.60
N ASN A 18 -36.75 29.53 -14.91
CA ASN A 18 -35.87 29.99 -15.96
C ASN A 18 -35.74 31.51 -15.89
N SER A 19 -34.54 32.03 -16.16
CA SER A 19 -34.39 33.38 -16.72
C SER A 19 -33.22 33.40 -17.69
N ASN A 20 -33.58 33.42 -18.98
CA ASN A 20 -32.76 33.89 -20.09
C ASN A 20 -32.37 35.35 -19.86
N ASN A 21 -31.17 35.73 -20.29
CA ASN A 21 -30.94 37.05 -20.89
C ASN A 21 -29.77 37.00 -21.88
N ASN A 22 -30.11 37.31 -23.13
CA ASN A 22 -29.22 37.62 -24.25
C ASN A 22 -28.69 39.05 -24.11
N THR A 23 -27.42 39.31 -24.47
CA THR A 23 -27.00 40.54 -25.18
C THR A 23 -25.70 40.34 -25.98
N ASN A 24 -25.88 40.40 -27.30
CA ASN A 24 -25.03 40.84 -28.42
C ASN A 24 -23.53 41.16 -28.26
N ASN A 25 -22.74 40.45 -29.09
CA ASN A 25 -21.80 40.88 -30.13
C ASN A 25 -20.96 42.18 -29.97
N ASN A 26 -19.64 42.03 -30.11
CA ASN A 26 -18.90 42.69 -31.19
C ASN A 26 -17.58 41.97 -31.55
N ASN A 27 -17.40 41.78 -32.86
CA ASN A 27 -16.26 41.15 -33.54
C ASN A 27 -14.98 41.99 -33.45
N SER A 28 -13.83 41.31 -33.35
CA SER A 28 -12.64 41.69 -34.12
C SER A 28 -11.83 40.44 -34.50
N ASN A 29 -11.81 40.17 -35.80
CA ASN A 29 -11.06 39.12 -36.47
C ASN A 29 -9.55 39.36 -36.32
N THR A 30 -8.82 38.37 -35.80
CA THR A 30 -7.46 38.06 -36.25
C THR A 30 -7.29 36.55 -36.31
N ASN A 31 -7.17 36.03 -37.53
CA ASN A 31 -6.90 34.63 -37.84
C ASN A 31 -5.52 34.23 -37.28
N ASN A 32 -5.52 33.38 -36.26
CA ASN A 32 -4.37 32.56 -35.90
C ASN A 32 -4.89 31.14 -35.63
N ASN A 33 -4.86 30.29 -36.66
CA ASN A 33 -5.12 28.86 -36.55
C ASN A 33 -3.95 28.19 -35.79
N ASN A 34 -3.99 28.29 -34.47
CA ASN A 34 -3.27 27.38 -33.58
C ASN A 34 -4.30 26.40 -33.00
N ASN A 35 -4.18 25.12 -33.35
CA ASN A 35 -4.94 24.01 -32.81
C ASN A 35 -4.66 23.82 -31.29
N ASN A 36 -5.28 24.66 -30.45
CA ASN A 36 -5.34 24.56 -28.99
C ASN A 36 -6.72 24.08 -28.51
N ASN A 37 -7.37 23.16 -29.23
CA ASN A 37 -8.77 22.83 -28.99
C ASN A 37 -9.06 21.76 -27.91
N ASN A 38 -8.05 21.15 -27.28
CA ASN A 38 -8.30 20.09 -26.28
C ASN A 38 -8.44 20.58 -24.83
N ASP A 39 -8.11 21.84 -24.52
CA ASP A 39 -8.18 22.33 -23.14
C ASP A 39 -9.60 22.82 -22.75
N ASN A 40 -10.51 22.97 -23.72
CA ASN A 40 -11.92 23.34 -23.52
C ASN A 40 -12.90 22.16 -23.54
N ILE A 41 -12.42 20.92 -23.66
CA ILE A 41 -13.29 19.74 -23.64
C ILE A 41 -13.75 19.47 -22.20
N ILE A 42 -15.05 19.53 -21.98
CA ILE A 42 -15.68 19.13 -20.71
C ILE A 42 -15.84 17.61 -20.72
N TRP A 43 -14.96 16.93 -20.01
CA TRP A 43 -15.04 15.49 -19.81
C TRP A 43 -16.14 15.14 -18.80
N PRO A 44 -16.89 14.05 -19.01
CA PRO A 44 -17.91 13.63 -18.07
C PRO A 44 -17.28 13.14 -16.77
N ASN A 45 -17.98 13.35 -15.66
CA ASN A 45 -17.53 12.88 -14.34
C ASN A 45 -17.74 11.37 -14.14
N THR A 46 -18.61 10.74 -14.93
CA THR A 46 -18.89 9.29 -14.91
C THR A 46 -19.23 8.79 -16.30
N LEU A 47 -19.20 7.47 -16.50
CA LEU A 47 -19.56 6.80 -17.75
C LEU A 47 -20.72 5.82 -17.50
N ASN A 48 -21.51 5.57 -18.54
CA ASN A 48 -22.53 4.52 -18.48
C ASN A 48 -21.88 3.17 -18.15
N GLY A 49 -22.42 2.48 -17.15
CA GLY A 49 -21.90 1.20 -16.65
C GLY A 49 -20.91 1.32 -15.49
N LEU A 50 -20.45 2.54 -15.14
CA LEU A 50 -19.73 2.77 -13.88
C LEU A 50 -20.72 3.00 -12.72
N PRO A 51 -20.38 2.58 -11.48
CA PRO A 51 -21.20 2.87 -10.32
C PRO A 51 -21.36 4.38 -10.09
N SER A 52 -22.60 4.84 -9.91
CA SER A 52 -22.90 6.26 -9.76
C SER A 52 -22.32 6.89 -8.49
N ASN A 53 -22.03 6.08 -7.48
CA ASN A 53 -21.44 6.52 -6.22
C ASN A 53 -19.91 6.44 -6.18
N TYR A 54 -19.25 6.08 -7.29
CA TYR A 54 -17.79 5.97 -7.39
C TYR A 54 -17.25 7.06 -8.31
N ASN A 55 -16.23 7.79 -7.87
CA ASN A 55 -15.55 8.79 -8.68
C ASN A 55 -14.23 8.25 -9.24
N PHE A 56 -14.23 7.83 -10.51
CA PHE A 56 -13.05 7.34 -11.23
C PHE A 56 -12.14 8.46 -11.76
N GLU A 57 -12.42 9.73 -11.44
CA GLU A 57 -11.63 10.90 -11.86
C GLU A 57 -11.38 10.94 -13.38
N ILE A 58 -12.37 10.52 -14.20
CA ILE A 58 -12.26 10.46 -15.67
C ILE A 58 -11.70 11.77 -16.27
N PRO A 59 -12.13 12.98 -15.86
CA PRO A 59 -11.57 14.22 -16.40
C PRO A 59 -10.07 14.36 -16.18
N LYS A 60 -9.54 13.87 -15.06
CA LYS A 60 -8.10 13.91 -14.74
C LYS A 60 -7.31 13.01 -15.68
N THR A 61 -7.79 11.77 -15.86
CA THR A 61 -7.19 10.80 -16.79
C THR A 61 -7.17 11.36 -18.21
N MET A 62 -8.32 11.83 -18.70
CA MET A 62 -8.43 12.30 -20.08
C MET A 62 -7.58 13.54 -20.36
N LYS A 63 -7.48 14.48 -19.41
CA LYS A 63 -6.60 15.65 -19.55
C LYS A 63 -5.13 15.26 -19.60
N LEU A 64 -4.71 14.31 -18.75
CA LEU A 64 -3.32 13.86 -18.72
C LEU A 64 -2.94 13.11 -20.01
N LEU A 65 -3.81 12.23 -20.50
CA LEU A 65 -3.61 11.55 -21.79
C LEU A 65 -3.54 12.54 -22.95
N GLY A 66 -4.37 13.58 -22.95
CA GLY A 66 -4.30 14.65 -23.94
C GLY A 66 -2.96 15.39 -23.92
N LYS A 67 -2.39 15.64 -22.73
CA LYS A 67 -1.04 16.20 -22.61
C LYS A 67 0.01 15.27 -23.21
N ILE A 68 -0.04 13.96 -22.88
CA ILE A 68 0.91 12.96 -23.40
C ILE A 68 0.82 12.84 -24.92
N GLN A 69 -0.39 12.83 -25.49
CA GLN A 69 -0.57 12.82 -26.95
C GLN A 69 0.10 14.02 -27.61
N ARG A 70 -0.08 15.23 -27.05
CA ARG A 70 0.55 16.45 -27.58
C ARG A 70 2.07 16.38 -27.53
N GLU A 71 2.64 15.90 -26.43
CA GLU A 71 4.09 15.68 -26.29
C GLU A 71 4.62 14.73 -27.38
N LYS A 72 3.92 13.63 -27.65
CA LYS A 72 4.28 12.68 -28.71
C LYS A 72 4.17 13.29 -30.11
N ASN A 73 3.08 14.00 -30.39
CA ASN A 73 2.89 14.68 -31.66
C ASN A 73 4.04 15.67 -31.93
N LEU A 74 4.41 16.48 -30.93
CA LEU A 74 5.51 17.44 -31.02
C LEU A 74 6.86 16.77 -31.29
N ASN A 75 7.17 15.70 -30.56
CA ASN A 75 8.41 14.94 -30.76
C ASN A 75 8.48 14.31 -32.15
N ASN A 76 7.36 13.78 -32.66
CA ASN A 76 7.32 13.22 -34.00
C ASN A 76 7.52 14.32 -35.06
N THR A 77 6.90 15.49 -34.88
CA THR A 77 7.06 16.63 -35.80
C THR A 77 8.52 17.12 -35.83
N ASN A 78 9.17 17.22 -34.67
CA ASN A 78 10.57 17.59 -34.56
C ASN A 78 11.51 16.56 -35.22
N ASN A 79 11.24 15.26 -35.04
CA ASN A 79 12.01 14.19 -35.69
C ASN A 79 11.82 14.18 -37.21
N ILE A 80 10.61 14.45 -37.70
CA ILE A 80 10.36 14.61 -39.14
C ILE A 80 11.14 15.81 -39.68
N ASN A 81 11.11 16.95 -39.00
CA ASN A 81 11.83 18.16 -39.41
C ASN A 81 13.36 17.99 -39.40
N SER A 82 13.92 17.30 -38.39
CA SER A 82 15.36 16.99 -38.35
C SER A 82 15.78 16.02 -39.46
N ASN A 83 14.96 15.01 -39.74
CA ASN A 83 15.18 14.09 -40.86
C ASN A 83 15.10 14.81 -42.21
N ILE A 84 14.11 15.71 -42.41
CA ILE A 84 13.98 16.53 -43.62
C ILE A 84 15.21 17.41 -43.81
N ASN A 85 15.68 18.09 -42.77
CA ASN A 85 16.89 18.92 -42.83
C ASN A 85 18.15 18.11 -43.15
N ASN A 86 18.28 16.89 -42.62
CA ASN A 86 19.36 15.99 -42.98
C ASN A 86 19.26 15.52 -44.44
N THR A 87 18.06 15.17 -44.94
CA THR A 87 17.88 14.83 -46.37
C THR A 87 18.11 16.01 -47.31
N ASN A 88 17.78 17.25 -46.90
CA ASN A 88 18.07 18.44 -47.70
C ASN A 88 19.58 18.73 -47.76
N ASN A 89 20.33 18.46 -46.69
CA ASN A 89 21.80 18.50 -46.69
C ASN A 89 22.43 17.36 -47.51
N ILE A 90 21.74 16.24 -47.67
CA ILE A 90 22.17 15.14 -48.55
C ILE A 90 21.85 15.48 -50.02
N ASN A 91 20.69 16.06 -50.32
CA ASN A 91 20.30 16.44 -51.67
C ASN A 91 21.12 17.61 -52.23
N SER A 92 21.63 18.53 -51.39
CA SER A 92 22.60 19.54 -51.83
C SER A 92 23.95 18.93 -52.24
N ASN A 93 24.29 17.74 -51.76
CA ASN A 93 25.46 16.96 -52.17
C ASN A 93 25.20 15.98 -53.34
N ILE A 94 23.94 15.78 -53.75
CA ILE A 94 23.55 14.83 -54.83
C ILE A 94 23.36 15.52 -56.19
N ASN A 95 23.59 16.83 -56.32
CA ASN A 95 23.60 17.51 -57.63
C ASN A 95 24.76 17.10 -58.57
N TYR A 96 25.51 16.05 -58.24
CA TYR A 96 26.50 15.41 -59.11
C TYR A 96 26.30 13.89 -59.16
N THR A 97 25.18 13.39 -59.69
CA THR A 97 25.12 12.11 -60.44
C THR A 97 23.70 11.84 -60.95
N ASN A 98 23.44 12.19 -62.22
CA ASN A 98 22.26 11.71 -62.95
C ASN A 98 22.55 10.32 -63.52
N ASN A 99 21.90 9.29 -62.97
CA ASN A 99 21.33 8.14 -63.67
C ASN A 99 21.03 7.03 -62.65
N ILE A 100 19.76 6.60 -62.57
CA ILE A 100 19.27 5.21 -62.35
C ILE A 100 17.77 5.32 -61.97
N ASN A 101 16.89 4.93 -62.90
CA ASN A 101 15.48 4.70 -62.64
C ASN A 101 15.18 3.21 -62.93
N ASN A 102 14.77 2.48 -61.87
CA ASN A 102 13.84 1.31 -61.88
C ASN A 102 13.90 0.48 -60.57
N ASN A 103 14.88 0.69 -59.67
CA ASN A 103 14.92 0.09 -58.32
C ASN A 103 14.31 0.98 -57.21
N ILE A 104 13.66 2.08 -57.60
CA ILE A 104 13.21 3.12 -56.67
C ILE A 104 11.83 2.77 -56.07
N ASN A 105 10.94 2.07 -56.80
CA ASN A 105 9.57 1.82 -56.32
C ASN A 105 9.44 0.79 -55.18
N SER A 106 10.26 -0.27 -55.14
CA SER A 106 10.19 -1.28 -54.07
C SER A 106 10.80 -0.77 -52.75
N ASN A 107 11.90 -0.03 -52.83
CA ASN A 107 12.51 0.62 -51.67
C ASN A 107 11.66 1.78 -51.14
N ILE A 108 10.99 2.54 -52.01
CA ILE A 108 10.03 3.56 -51.59
C ILE A 108 8.84 2.93 -50.85
N TYR A 109 8.26 1.85 -51.37
CA TYR A 109 7.09 1.22 -50.71
C TYR A 109 7.45 0.59 -49.35
N ASN A 110 8.61 -0.06 -49.25
CA ASN A 110 9.12 -0.60 -47.99
C ASN A 110 9.49 0.51 -46.99
N ASN A 111 10.10 1.62 -47.45
CA ASN A 111 10.38 2.78 -46.61
C ASN A 111 9.10 3.51 -46.18
N ILE A 112 8.08 3.58 -47.04
CA ILE A 112 6.79 4.18 -46.70
C ILE A 112 6.09 3.33 -45.65
N ASN A 113 6.04 2.00 -45.80
CA ASN A 113 5.43 1.13 -44.79
C ASN A 113 6.22 1.08 -43.47
N SER A 114 7.55 1.09 -43.50
CA SER A 114 8.36 1.21 -42.29
C SER A 114 8.19 2.58 -41.63
N ASN A 115 8.07 3.67 -42.40
CA ASN A 115 7.81 5.01 -41.88
C ASN A 115 6.39 5.18 -41.37
N ILE A 116 5.38 4.56 -42.00
CA ILE A 116 3.99 4.56 -41.52
C ILE A 116 3.88 3.75 -40.23
N ASN A 117 4.47 2.56 -40.17
CA ASN A 117 4.49 1.76 -38.94
C ASN A 117 5.27 2.47 -37.84
N ASN A 118 6.42 3.07 -38.14
CA ASN A 118 7.16 3.88 -37.18
C ASN A 118 6.38 5.14 -36.75
N ASN A 119 5.63 5.79 -37.64
CA ASN A 119 4.80 6.95 -37.30
C ASN A 119 3.59 6.57 -36.44
N ILE A 120 2.93 5.43 -36.71
CA ILE A 120 1.83 4.92 -35.90
C ILE A 120 2.35 4.54 -34.51
N TYR A 121 3.49 3.84 -34.41
CA TYR A 121 4.12 3.52 -33.12
C TYR A 121 4.59 4.78 -32.37
N ASN A 122 5.16 5.76 -33.06
CA ASN A 122 5.59 7.03 -32.46
C ASN A 122 4.41 7.85 -31.92
N ASN A 123 3.22 7.70 -32.50
CA ASN A 123 2.05 8.46 -32.13
C ASN A 123 1.06 7.73 -31.21
N THR A 124 1.31 6.46 -30.90
CA THR A 124 0.47 5.64 -30.01
C THR A 124 0.86 5.86 -28.57
N ILE A 125 -0.11 6.09 -27.67
CA ILE A 125 0.13 6.15 -26.22
C ILE A 125 0.08 4.73 -25.65
N PHE A 126 1.15 4.27 -25.03
CA PHE A 126 1.20 3.01 -24.30
C PHE A 126 0.77 3.24 -22.86
N ILE A 127 -0.37 2.67 -22.48
CA ILE A 127 -0.99 2.85 -21.16
C ILE A 127 -1.02 1.50 -20.46
N ASN A 128 -0.42 1.42 -19.28
CA ASN A 128 -0.66 0.31 -18.38
C ASN A 128 -1.77 0.69 -17.40
N MET A 129 -2.69 -0.22 -17.11
CA MET A 129 -3.74 -0.02 -16.12
C MET A 129 -3.68 -1.12 -15.08
N GLN A 130 -3.68 -0.74 -13.81
CA GLN A 130 -3.61 -1.65 -12.68
C GLN A 130 -4.80 -1.39 -11.75
N PHE A 131 -5.50 -2.46 -11.37
CA PHE A 131 -6.73 -2.41 -10.59
C PHE A 131 -6.67 -3.37 -9.41
N PRO A 132 -7.24 -3.02 -8.24
CA PRO A 132 -7.65 -4.04 -7.28
C PRO A 132 -8.81 -4.86 -7.85
N ASP A 133 -8.95 -6.10 -7.37
CA ASP A 133 -9.96 -7.08 -7.83
C ASP A 133 -11.38 -6.49 -7.93
N GLY A 134 -11.77 -5.70 -6.93
CA GLY A 134 -13.10 -5.08 -6.87
C GLY A 134 -13.38 -4.01 -7.94
N LEU A 135 -12.35 -3.53 -8.65
CA LEU A 135 -12.47 -2.51 -9.70
C LEU A 135 -12.13 -3.04 -11.10
N LEU A 136 -11.55 -4.23 -11.21
CA LEU A 136 -11.11 -4.82 -12.49
C LEU A 136 -12.27 -4.97 -13.49
N SER A 137 -13.48 -5.26 -13.00
CA SER A 137 -14.68 -5.39 -13.84
C SER A 137 -15.05 -4.11 -14.61
N TYR A 138 -14.55 -2.94 -14.19
CA TYR A 138 -14.78 -1.66 -14.87
C TYR A 138 -13.72 -1.33 -15.93
N ALA A 139 -12.65 -2.12 -16.02
CA ALA A 139 -11.56 -1.88 -16.96
C ALA A 139 -12.04 -1.79 -18.43
N PRO A 140 -12.91 -2.68 -18.95
CA PRO A 140 -13.37 -2.60 -20.34
C PRO A 140 -14.05 -1.26 -20.69
N ILE A 141 -14.84 -0.70 -19.76
CA ILE A 141 -15.56 0.56 -19.96
C ILE A 141 -14.55 1.72 -20.08
N LEU A 142 -13.58 1.76 -19.17
CA LEU A 142 -12.54 2.79 -19.15
C LEU A 142 -11.63 2.69 -20.39
N ILE A 143 -11.24 1.48 -20.77
CA ILE A 143 -10.40 1.21 -21.96
C ILE A 143 -11.13 1.63 -23.22
N ASN A 144 -12.40 1.23 -23.39
CA ASN A 144 -13.20 1.61 -24.55
C ASN A 144 -13.31 3.14 -24.66
N TYR A 145 -13.55 3.82 -23.54
CA TYR A 145 -13.64 5.27 -23.52
C TYR A 145 -12.30 5.94 -23.90
N ILE A 146 -11.18 5.48 -23.33
CA ILE A 146 -9.84 6.02 -23.65
C ILE A 146 -9.50 5.82 -25.13
N THR A 147 -9.69 4.60 -25.65
CA THR A 147 -9.32 4.22 -27.02
C THR A 147 -10.24 4.82 -28.09
N THR A 148 -11.45 5.24 -27.72
CA THR A 148 -12.35 6.02 -28.61
C THR A 148 -11.85 7.46 -28.81
N HIS A 149 -11.15 8.02 -27.82
CA HIS A 149 -10.74 9.43 -27.82
C HIS A 149 -9.26 9.65 -28.12
N TYR A 150 -8.41 8.66 -27.86
CA TYR A 150 -6.97 8.75 -28.07
C TYR A 150 -6.45 7.51 -28.80
N ASN A 151 -5.43 7.70 -29.64
CA ASN A 151 -4.68 6.59 -30.23
C ASN A 151 -3.82 5.93 -29.15
N ALA A 152 -4.40 4.99 -28.42
CA ALA A 152 -3.79 4.37 -27.26
C ALA A 152 -3.76 2.85 -27.38
N ASN A 153 -2.65 2.24 -26.96
CA ASN A 153 -2.53 0.82 -26.70
C ASN A 153 -2.56 0.60 -25.19
N VAL A 154 -3.55 -0.14 -24.71
CA VAL A 154 -3.80 -0.32 -23.29
C VAL A 154 -3.50 -1.75 -22.86
N THR A 155 -2.66 -1.92 -21.85
CA THR A 155 -2.35 -3.21 -21.21
C THR A 155 -2.91 -3.22 -19.79
N ILE A 156 -3.64 -4.28 -19.43
CA ILE A 156 -4.06 -4.50 -18.04
C ILE A 156 -2.99 -5.32 -17.33
N LEU A 157 -2.45 -4.78 -16.23
CA LEU A 157 -1.57 -5.51 -15.32
C LEU A 157 -2.46 -6.32 -14.37
N ASN A 158 -2.61 -7.61 -14.64
CA ASN A 158 -3.53 -8.51 -13.95
C ASN A 158 -2.87 -9.31 -12.80
N ASP A 159 -1.76 -8.82 -12.28
CA ASP A 159 -1.19 -9.33 -11.03
C ASP A 159 -2.02 -8.84 -9.84
N VAL A 160 -1.94 -9.55 -8.72
CA VAL A 160 -2.73 -9.24 -7.52
C VAL A 160 -2.29 -7.90 -6.91
N VAL A 161 -3.27 -7.03 -6.64
CA VAL A 161 -3.04 -5.70 -6.07
C VAL A 161 -3.70 -5.60 -4.70
N TYR A 162 -2.94 -5.93 -3.64
CA TYR A 162 -3.44 -5.86 -2.26
C TYR A 162 -3.52 -4.44 -1.68
N GLY A 163 -2.84 -3.47 -2.30
CA GLY A 163 -2.78 -2.10 -1.76
C GLY A 163 -1.85 -1.16 -2.53
N ALA A 164 -1.73 0.07 -2.03
CA ALA A 164 -0.92 1.15 -2.59
C ALA A 164 0.55 0.81 -2.84
N CYS A 165 1.10 -0.12 -2.05
CA CYS A 165 2.49 -0.58 -2.16
C CYS A 165 2.71 -1.60 -3.29
N CYS A 166 1.66 -2.12 -3.92
CA CYS A 166 1.72 -3.12 -5.00
C CYS A 166 1.82 -2.48 -6.40
N VAL A 167 2.09 -1.18 -6.47
CA VAL A 167 2.26 -0.48 -7.75
C VAL A 167 3.39 -1.11 -8.56
N ASP A 168 3.06 -1.56 -9.77
CA ASP A 168 4.01 -2.23 -10.67
C ASP A 168 4.42 -1.30 -11.82
N ASP A 169 5.59 -0.69 -11.66
CA ASP A 169 6.22 0.20 -12.64
C ASP A 169 7.25 -0.53 -13.51
N SER A 170 7.32 -1.87 -13.46
CA SER A 170 8.35 -2.65 -14.15
C SER A 170 8.08 -2.80 -15.66
N VAL A 171 6.81 -2.72 -16.06
CA VAL A 171 6.39 -2.83 -17.47
C VAL A 171 6.52 -1.47 -18.16
N PRO A 172 7.37 -1.34 -19.20
CA PRO A 172 7.54 -0.07 -19.91
C PRO A 172 6.23 0.44 -20.52
N CYS A 173 5.92 1.71 -20.28
CA CYS A 173 4.77 2.40 -20.85
C CYS A 173 4.99 3.92 -20.80
N ASP A 174 4.15 4.69 -21.48
CA ASP A 174 4.14 6.15 -21.34
C ASP A 174 3.54 6.59 -20.01
N ILE A 175 2.58 5.82 -19.51
CA ILE A 175 1.87 6.06 -18.26
C ILE A 175 1.26 4.77 -17.71
N LEU A 176 1.40 4.58 -16.40
CA LEU A 176 0.66 3.62 -15.60
C LEU A 176 -0.48 4.33 -14.87
N ILE A 177 -1.70 3.83 -14.98
CA ILE A 177 -2.85 4.30 -14.21
C ILE A 177 -3.17 3.28 -13.12
N HIS A 178 -2.94 3.65 -11.86
CA HIS A 178 -3.15 2.80 -10.69
C HIS A 178 -4.43 3.21 -9.95
N TYR A 179 -5.41 2.32 -9.92
CA TYR A 179 -6.74 2.60 -9.35
C TYR A 179 -6.88 2.13 -7.89
N GLY A 180 -7.73 2.80 -7.14
CA GLY A 180 -8.27 2.39 -5.83
C GLY A 180 -7.40 2.71 -4.62
N HIS A 181 -6.16 3.19 -4.80
CA HIS A 181 -5.21 3.38 -3.70
C HIS A 181 -4.52 4.74 -3.71
N SER A 182 -4.19 5.25 -2.52
CA SER A 182 -3.39 6.46 -2.34
C SER A 182 -1.97 6.31 -2.86
N CYS A 183 -1.31 7.44 -3.12
CA CYS A 183 0.08 7.49 -3.55
C CYS A 183 1.03 7.24 -2.35
N LEU A 184 1.07 6.00 -1.85
CA LEU A 184 1.96 5.62 -0.74
C LEU A 184 3.44 5.74 -1.14
N ILE A 185 3.77 5.37 -2.38
CA ILE A 185 5.11 5.50 -2.96
C ILE A 185 5.13 6.73 -3.86
N SER A 186 6.09 7.63 -3.62
CA SER A 186 6.22 8.86 -4.40
C SER A 186 6.32 8.58 -5.91
N VAL A 187 5.63 9.38 -6.72
CA VAL A 187 5.72 9.31 -8.19
C VAL A 187 7.16 9.55 -8.68
N SER A 188 7.97 10.30 -7.91
CA SER A 188 9.39 10.51 -8.22
C SER A 188 10.25 9.25 -8.09
N ASP A 189 9.76 8.24 -7.39
CA ASP A 189 10.46 6.96 -7.17
C ASP A 189 10.10 5.89 -8.21
N MET A 190 9.25 6.23 -9.19
CA MET A 190 8.75 5.31 -10.20
C MET A 190 9.60 5.33 -11.47
N SER A 191 9.70 4.17 -12.11
CA SER A 191 10.44 3.95 -13.36
C SER A 191 9.66 4.46 -14.59
N VAL A 192 8.34 4.60 -14.46
CA VAL A 192 7.43 5.15 -15.47
C VAL A 192 6.55 6.25 -14.85
N ARG A 193 5.89 7.06 -15.68
CA ARG A 193 4.91 8.03 -15.17
C ARG A 193 3.73 7.28 -14.56
N VAL A 194 3.34 7.62 -13.34
CA VAL A 194 2.19 6.99 -12.65
C VAL A 194 1.11 8.01 -12.34
N LEU A 195 -0.13 7.69 -12.70
CA LEU A 195 -1.33 8.39 -12.29
C LEU A 195 -2.10 7.54 -11.27
N TYR A 196 -2.17 8.02 -10.04
CA TYR A 196 -3.04 7.42 -9.03
C TYR A 196 -4.46 7.97 -9.11
N ILE A 197 -5.45 7.07 -9.12
CA ILE A 197 -6.88 7.35 -9.03
C ILE A 197 -7.41 6.69 -7.77
N PHE A 198 -7.87 7.47 -6.79
CA PHE A 198 -8.19 6.93 -5.46
C PHE A 198 -9.57 6.27 -5.38
N VAL A 199 -10.46 6.60 -6.33
CA VAL A 199 -11.85 6.13 -6.39
C VAL A 199 -12.63 6.50 -5.11
N ASP A 200 -13.02 7.77 -5.02
CA ASP A 200 -13.84 8.29 -3.92
C ASP A 200 -15.24 7.67 -3.95
N ILE A 201 -15.72 7.21 -2.79
CA ILE A 201 -17.04 6.60 -2.63
C ILE A 201 -17.96 7.58 -1.89
N ILE A 202 -19.02 7.98 -2.58
CA ILE A 202 -20.02 8.91 -2.07
C ILE A 202 -20.99 8.16 -1.16
N ILE A 203 -21.16 8.67 0.07
CA ILE A 203 -22.03 8.08 1.09
C ILE A 203 -22.90 9.14 1.78
N ASP A 204 -23.91 8.69 2.54
CA ASP A 204 -24.83 9.54 3.30
C ASP A 204 -24.12 10.15 4.53
N VAL A 205 -23.64 11.38 4.36
CA VAL A 205 -22.90 12.14 5.38
C VAL A 205 -23.79 12.56 6.56
N GLU A 206 -25.05 12.90 6.31
CA GLU A 206 -25.97 13.37 7.36
C GLU A 206 -26.31 12.25 8.34
N HIS A 207 -26.49 11.03 7.84
CA HIS A 207 -26.75 9.87 8.69
C HIS A 207 -25.61 9.61 9.68
N ILE A 208 -24.35 9.57 9.22
CA ILE A 208 -23.21 9.32 10.10
C ILE A 208 -22.98 10.46 11.10
N ILE A 209 -23.20 11.73 10.70
CA ILE A 209 -23.11 12.87 11.61
C ILE A 209 -24.05 12.72 12.80
N LYS A 210 -25.31 12.32 12.56
CA LYS A 210 -26.29 12.08 13.64
C LYS A 210 -25.80 11.01 14.62
N ILE A 211 -25.20 9.93 14.10
CA ILE A 211 -24.66 8.85 14.94
C ILE A 211 -23.44 9.32 15.74
N ILE A 212 -22.50 10.04 15.12
CA ILE A 212 -21.31 10.57 15.81
C ILE A 212 -21.71 11.50 16.96
N ARG A 213 -22.70 12.39 16.74
CA ARG A 213 -23.25 13.25 17.80
C ARG A 213 -23.82 12.42 18.93
N LYS A 214 -24.62 11.39 18.63
CA LYS A 214 -25.15 10.50 19.66
C LYS A 214 -24.05 9.80 20.46
N ILE A 215 -22.98 9.31 19.81
CA ILE A 215 -21.83 8.71 20.52
C ILE A 215 -21.17 9.73 21.43
N TYR A 216 -20.98 10.95 20.95
CA TYR A 216 -20.38 12.05 21.71
C TYR A 216 -21.21 12.36 22.96
N ASP A 217 -22.53 12.53 22.80
CA ASP A 217 -23.46 12.83 23.89
C ASP A 217 -23.49 11.69 24.92
N ASP A 218 -23.64 10.45 24.46
CA ASP A 218 -23.78 9.28 25.34
C ASP A 218 -22.49 8.96 26.13
N ASN A 219 -21.29 9.26 25.59
CA ASN A 219 -20.02 8.79 26.17
C ASN A 219 -19.13 9.90 26.74
N ILE A 220 -19.20 11.12 26.19
CA ILE A 220 -18.27 12.21 26.52
C ILE A 220 -18.95 13.30 27.35
N LEU A 221 -20.07 13.85 26.88
CA LEU A 221 -20.74 14.95 27.60
C LEU A 221 -21.20 14.59 29.01
N ASN A 222 -21.48 13.31 29.26
CA ASN A 222 -21.97 12.82 30.55
C ASN A 222 -20.84 12.25 31.46
N ASN A 223 -19.56 12.48 31.14
CA ASN A 223 -18.42 11.94 31.89
C ASN A 223 -17.35 13.02 32.20
N ASP A 224 -17.30 13.46 33.46
CA ASP A 224 -16.34 14.49 33.93
C ASP A 224 -14.86 14.05 33.95
N ASN A 225 -14.57 12.76 33.68
CA ASN A 225 -13.23 12.16 33.80
C ASN A 225 -12.45 12.08 32.48
N ILE A 226 -12.94 12.64 31.37
CA ILE A 226 -12.29 12.50 30.05
C ILE A 226 -11.39 13.70 29.77
N LEU A 227 -10.07 13.46 29.74
CA LEU A 227 -9.03 14.47 29.48
C LEU A 227 -9.02 15.01 28.04
N ASN A 228 -9.73 14.36 27.10
CA ASN A 228 -9.78 14.76 25.70
C ASN A 228 -11.20 14.55 25.12
N ASN A 229 -12.01 15.61 25.17
CA ASN A 229 -13.43 15.60 24.81
C ASN A 229 -13.67 15.61 23.30
N LYS A 230 -12.96 14.78 22.53
CA LYS A 230 -13.14 14.69 21.08
C LYS A 230 -13.12 13.24 20.59
N ILE A 231 -13.69 13.02 19.42
CA ILE A 231 -13.70 11.73 18.72
C ILE A 231 -12.73 11.80 17.53
N SER A 232 -11.81 10.84 17.44
CA SER A 232 -10.95 10.72 16.26
C SER A 232 -11.70 10.07 15.10
N LEU A 233 -11.62 10.66 13.90
CA LEU A 233 -12.19 10.09 12.67
C LEU A 233 -11.06 9.55 11.79
N ILE A 234 -11.20 8.29 11.37
CA ILE A 234 -10.28 7.64 10.43
C ILE A 234 -11.05 6.81 9.40
N GLY A 235 -10.40 6.40 8.33
CA GLY A 235 -10.95 5.48 7.32
C GLY A 235 -9.95 5.20 6.21
N THR A 236 -10.40 4.53 5.17
CA THR A 236 -9.58 4.29 3.97
C THR A 236 -9.62 5.49 3.03
N ILE A 237 -8.72 5.51 2.04
CA ILE A 237 -8.65 6.62 1.06
C ILE A 237 -9.98 6.85 0.34
N GLN A 238 -10.76 5.80 0.08
CA GLN A 238 -12.05 5.89 -0.62
C GLN A 238 -13.12 6.66 0.15
N PHE A 239 -12.94 6.90 1.46
CA PHE A 239 -13.86 7.68 2.30
C PHE A 239 -13.24 8.97 2.82
N ASN A 240 -12.04 9.33 2.36
CA ASN A 240 -11.28 10.46 2.89
C ASN A 240 -12.01 11.80 2.70
N ASN A 241 -12.65 12.00 1.55
CA ASN A 241 -13.47 13.18 1.29
C ASN A 241 -14.62 13.31 2.32
N THR A 242 -15.31 12.21 2.58
CA THR A 242 -16.41 12.17 3.56
C THR A 242 -15.91 12.45 4.98
N ILE A 243 -14.76 11.90 5.40
CA ILE A 243 -14.15 12.19 6.70
C ILE A 243 -13.92 13.69 6.87
N ASN A 244 -13.38 14.35 5.84
CA ASN A 244 -13.14 15.80 5.88
C ASN A 244 -14.46 16.60 5.90
N LEU A 245 -15.48 16.17 5.16
CA LEU A 245 -16.82 16.80 5.22
C LEU A 245 -17.45 16.70 6.61
N ILE A 246 -17.33 15.55 7.27
CA ILE A 246 -17.82 15.35 8.65
C ILE A 246 -17.04 16.25 9.61
N TYR A 247 -15.70 16.25 9.50
CA TYR A 247 -14.84 17.08 10.34
C TYR A 247 -15.18 18.57 10.21
N ASN A 248 -15.42 19.07 9.00
CA ASN A 248 -15.81 20.47 8.79
C ASN A 248 -17.14 20.84 9.46
N LYS A 249 -18.06 19.88 9.63
CA LYS A 249 -19.35 20.08 10.30
C LYS A 249 -19.31 19.82 11.81
N LEU A 250 -18.31 19.08 12.30
CA LEU A 250 -18.17 18.60 13.68
C LEU A 250 -16.79 18.90 14.28
N SER A 251 -16.12 19.98 13.87
CA SER A 251 -14.74 20.29 14.26
C SER A 251 -14.59 20.59 15.76
N ASP A 252 -15.67 21.02 16.38
CA ASP A 252 -15.83 21.22 17.82
C ASP A 252 -15.66 19.93 18.60
N ILE A 253 -16.24 18.81 18.11
CA ILE A 253 -16.26 17.52 18.81
C ILE A 253 -15.40 16.43 18.17
N THR A 254 -14.78 16.68 17.02
CA THR A 254 -13.95 15.70 16.31
C THR A 254 -12.54 16.19 16.03
N VAL A 255 -11.63 15.22 15.85
CA VAL A 255 -10.29 15.42 15.31
C VAL A 255 -10.03 14.38 14.23
N VAL A 256 -9.12 14.67 13.31
CA VAL A 256 -8.75 13.73 12.24
C VAL A 256 -7.24 13.55 12.28
N PRO A 257 -6.74 12.45 12.87
CA PRO A 257 -5.31 12.22 13.00
C PRO A 257 -4.68 11.84 11.65
N GLN A 258 -3.35 11.93 11.56
CA GLN A 258 -2.60 11.64 10.32
C GLN A 258 -1.30 10.90 10.65
N ALA A 259 -0.96 9.91 9.82
CA ALA A 259 0.38 9.35 9.73
C ALA A 259 0.91 9.65 8.32
N LYS A 260 2.00 10.40 8.20
CA LYS A 260 2.55 10.71 6.87
C LYS A 260 3.21 9.45 6.27
N PRO A 261 3.17 9.24 4.95
CA PRO A 261 2.75 10.18 3.90
C PRO A 261 1.24 10.15 3.61
N LEU A 262 0.44 9.41 4.39
CA LEU A 262 -0.99 9.26 4.15
C LEU A 262 -1.73 10.58 4.31
N SER A 263 -2.89 10.65 3.66
CA SER A 263 -3.81 11.78 3.81
C SER A 263 -4.33 11.87 5.24
N ARG A 264 -4.72 13.07 5.67
CA ARG A 264 -5.33 13.26 7.00
C ARG A 264 -6.59 12.39 7.11
N GLY A 265 -6.66 11.57 8.16
CA GLY A 265 -7.76 10.62 8.40
C GLY A 265 -7.64 9.28 7.69
N GLU A 266 -6.61 9.10 6.87
CA GLU A 266 -6.36 7.83 6.18
C GLU A 266 -5.61 6.85 7.10
N VAL A 267 -5.99 5.57 7.04
CA VAL A 267 -5.28 4.45 7.66
C VAL A 267 -5.05 3.32 6.65
N LEU A 268 -3.84 2.76 6.66
CA LEU A 268 -3.46 1.56 5.91
C LEU A 268 -3.24 0.37 6.85
N GLY A 269 -3.27 -0.85 6.29
CA GLY A 269 -3.01 -2.07 7.06
C GLY A 269 -1.62 -2.12 7.67
N CYS A 270 -0.66 -1.36 7.15
CA CYS A 270 0.73 -1.30 7.58
C CYS A 270 1.15 0.08 8.11
N THR A 271 0.26 1.07 8.14
CA THR A 271 0.57 2.45 8.55
C THR A 271 -0.66 3.11 9.16
N SER A 272 -0.60 3.33 10.47
CA SER A 272 -1.70 3.84 11.27
C SER A 272 -1.26 5.06 12.08
N PRO A 273 -2.11 6.09 12.25
CA PRO A 273 -1.79 7.21 13.12
C PRO A 273 -1.81 6.82 14.60
N THR A 274 -1.09 7.60 15.41
CA THR A 274 -1.31 7.61 16.86
C THR A 274 -2.62 8.35 17.15
N ILE A 275 -3.52 7.74 17.90
CA ILE A 275 -4.80 8.31 18.30
C ILE A 275 -4.68 8.82 19.73
N THR A 276 -4.96 10.10 19.94
CA THR A 276 -4.84 10.78 21.25
C THR A 276 -6.18 10.93 21.97
N THR A 277 -7.29 10.53 21.33
CA THR A 277 -8.63 10.56 21.92
C THR A 277 -9.00 9.18 22.49
N ASN A 278 -9.92 9.15 23.46
CA ASN A 278 -10.41 7.90 24.04
C ASN A 278 -11.29 7.10 23.07
N ILE A 279 -11.98 7.79 22.14
CA ILE A 279 -12.88 7.18 21.17
C ILE A 279 -12.39 7.49 19.76
N CYS A 280 -12.47 6.48 18.89
CA CYS A 280 -12.22 6.60 17.46
C CYS A 280 -13.36 5.97 16.65
N VAL A 281 -13.82 6.68 15.63
CA VAL A 281 -14.77 6.19 14.63
C VAL A 281 -14.01 5.93 13.34
N TYR A 282 -13.98 4.67 12.92
CA TYR A 282 -13.52 4.23 11.62
C TYR A 282 -14.68 4.21 10.62
N ILE A 283 -14.48 4.86 9.47
CA ILE A 283 -15.47 4.97 8.38
C ILE A 283 -15.01 4.09 7.23
N GLY A 284 -15.78 3.04 6.97
CA GLY A 284 -15.52 2.13 5.86
C GLY A 284 -16.02 0.72 6.14
N ASP A 285 -15.90 -0.13 5.11
CA ASP A 285 -16.19 -1.55 5.26
C ASP A 285 -14.93 -2.34 5.66
N GLY A 286 -15.13 -3.59 6.06
CA GLY A 286 -14.08 -4.50 6.48
C GLY A 286 -13.58 -4.21 7.90
N ARG A 287 -12.53 -4.93 8.30
CA ARG A 287 -11.85 -4.74 9.60
C ARG A 287 -10.34 -4.53 9.43
N PHE A 288 -9.74 -5.00 8.33
CA PHE A 288 -8.31 -4.98 8.07
C PHE A 288 -7.63 -3.64 8.42
N HIS A 289 -8.05 -2.52 7.83
CA HIS A 289 -7.43 -1.21 8.07
C HIS A 289 -7.66 -0.70 9.49
N MET A 290 -8.88 -0.87 10.01
CA MET A 290 -9.23 -0.49 11.38
C MET A 290 -8.42 -1.29 12.41
N GLU A 291 -8.22 -2.59 12.20
CA GLU A 291 -7.43 -3.45 13.08
C GLU A 291 -5.99 -2.97 13.18
N ALA A 292 -5.40 -2.47 12.09
CA ALA A 292 -4.08 -1.84 12.17
C ALA A 292 -4.07 -0.60 13.09
N ALA A 293 -5.16 0.17 13.15
CA ALA A 293 -5.27 1.26 14.11
C ALA A 293 -5.47 0.72 15.54
N MET A 294 -6.24 -0.35 15.72
CA MET A 294 -6.49 -0.98 17.02
C MET A 294 -5.22 -1.61 17.61
N ILE A 295 -4.38 -2.23 16.78
CA ILE A 295 -3.09 -2.82 17.17
C ILE A 295 -2.17 -1.73 17.76
N LYS A 296 -2.07 -0.59 17.07
CA LYS A 296 -1.22 0.53 17.48
C LYS A 296 -1.77 1.28 18.70
N ASN A 297 -3.09 1.31 18.87
CA ASN A 297 -3.79 2.16 19.83
C ASN A 297 -4.67 1.33 20.79
N ARG A 298 -4.05 0.46 21.59
CA ARG A 298 -4.73 -0.56 22.43
C ARG A 298 -5.79 -0.03 23.40
N ASN A 299 -5.61 1.18 23.91
CA ASN A 299 -6.48 1.77 24.94
C ASN A 299 -7.63 2.61 24.36
N VAL A 300 -7.79 2.64 23.03
CA VAL A 300 -8.81 3.43 22.35
C VAL A 300 -10.06 2.58 22.12
N ILE A 301 -11.23 3.16 22.36
CA ILE A 301 -12.53 2.56 22.04
C ILE A 301 -12.81 2.82 20.56
N PHE A 302 -12.94 1.73 19.78
CA PHE A 302 -13.23 1.82 18.35
C PHE A 302 -14.70 1.55 18.05
N TYR A 303 -15.26 2.41 17.22
CA TYR A 303 -16.51 2.18 16.50
C TYR A 303 -16.24 2.10 15.00
N LYS A 304 -16.94 1.21 14.31
CA LYS A 304 -16.93 1.12 12.85
C LYS A 304 -18.29 1.52 12.29
N TYR A 305 -18.27 2.47 11.35
CA TYR A 305 -19.41 2.76 10.51
C TYR A 305 -19.28 2.07 9.16
N CYS A 306 -20.14 1.10 8.88
CA CYS A 306 -20.28 0.49 7.56
C CYS A 306 -21.28 1.32 6.71
N PRO A 307 -20.82 2.05 5.69
CA PRO A 307 -21.68 2.95 4.92
C PRO A 307 -22.73 2.22 4.08
N TYR A 308 -22.44 1.00 3.63
CA TYR A 308 -23.36 0.19 2.84
C TYR A 308 -24.54 -0.33 3.66
N LYS A 309 -24.27 -0.75 4.91
CA LYS A 309 -25.29 -1.24 5.83
C LYS A 309 -25.94 -0.13 6.65
N LYS A 310 -25.34 1.07 6.67
CA LYS A 310 -25.68 2.18 7.57
C LYS A 310 -25.68 1.74 9.04
N VAL A 311 -24.73 0.90 9.42
CA VAL A 311 -24.60 0.36 10.78
C VAL A 311 -23.33 0.87 11.44
N MET A 312 -23.46 1.35 12.67
CA MET A 312 -22.35 1.62 13.58
C MET A 312 -22.21 0.47 14.58
N SER A 313 -21.04 -0.16 14.64
CA SER A 313 -20.72 -1.24 15.58
C SER A 313 -19.54 -0.86 16.47
N ARG A 314 -19.57 -1.25 17.75
CA ARG A 314 -18.38 -1.22 18.59
C ARG A 314 -17.51 -2.42 18.23
N GLU A 315 -16.21 -2.20 18.09
CA GLU A 315 -15.27 -3.20 17.60
C GLU A 315 -14.19 -3.49 18.66
N TYR A 316 -13.75 -4.74 18.69
CA TYR A 316 -12.75 -5.23 19.64
C TYR A 316 -11.63 -5.96 18.90
N TYR A 317 -10.41 -5.87 19.41
CA TYR A 317 -9.26 -6.59 18.89
C TYR A 317 -8.50 -7.19 20.07
N ASP A 318 -8.23 -8.49 19.98
CA ASP A 318 -7.54 -9.25 21.02
C ASP A 318 -6.02 -9.02 20.89
N ASN A 319 -5.60 -7.85 21.39
CA ASN A 319 -4.20 -7.42 21.36
C ASN A 319 -3.30 -8.37 22.15
N ASP A 320 -3.77 -8.86 23.29
CA ASP A 320 -2.96 -9.70 24.17
C ASP A 320 -2.69 -11.05 23.51
N ARG A 321 -3.71 -11.68 22.92
CA ARG A 321 -3.52 -12.92 22.15
C ARG A 321 -2.64 -12.71 20.92
N MET A 322 -2.80 -11.59 20.20
CA MET A 322 -1.94 -11.28 19.06
C MET A 322 -0.49 -11.20 19.50
N VAL A 323 -0.20 -10.42 20.54
CA VAL A 323 1.16 -10.26 21.09
C VAL A 323 1.70 -11.59 21.58
N GLU A 324 0.92 -12.38 22.32
CA GLU A 324 1.35 -13.70 22.80
C GLU A 324 1.80 -14.60 21.64
N ASN A 325 1.02 -14.67 20.56
CA ASN A 325 1.39 -15.41 19.36
C ASN A 325 2.68 -14.89 18.73
N ARG A 326 2.85 -13.56 18.66
CA ARG A 326 4.09 -12.96 18.10
C ARG A 326 5.31 -13.24 18.97
N ILE A 327 5.17 -13.14 20.30
CA ILE A 327 6.25 -13.44 21.25
C ILE A 327 6.63 -14.92 21.19
N LYS A 328 5.66 -15.82 21.04
CA LYS A 328 5.93 -17.25 20.81
C LYS A 328 6.81 -17.45 19.57
N ASP A 329 6.47 -16.83 18.45
CA ASP A 329 7.24 -16.94 17.21
C ASP A 329 8.63 -16.32 17.31
N ILE A 330 8.76 -15.17 17.97
CA ILE A 330 10.05 -14.53 18.27
C ILE A 330 10.94 -15.44 19.13
N ASN A 331 10.35 -16.10 20.13
CA ASN A 331 11.07 -17.04 20.98
C ASN A 331 11.50 -18.29 20.22
N ILE A 332 10.72 -18.77 19.26
CA ILE A 332 11.16 -19.86 18.38
C ILE A 332 12.38 -19.40 17.57
N LEU A 333 12.38 -18.20 17.00
CA LEU A 333 13.58 -17.69 16.32
C LEU A 333 14.79 -17.71 17.27
N TYR A 334 14.74 -17.03 18.43
CA TYR A 334 15.94 -16.79 19.24
C TYR A 334 16.31 -17.90 20.25
N ASN A 335 15.33 -18.56 20.88
CA ASN A 335 15.54 -19.43 22.05
C ASN A 335 15.50 -20.94 21.75
N ASN A 336 15.46 -21.34 20.47
CA ASN A 336 15.47 -22.75 20.02
C ASN A 336 16.73 -23.57 20.39
N ILE A 337 17.64 -23.00 21.19
CA ILE A 337 18.84 -23.65 21.72
C ILE A 337 18.57 -24.31 23.09
N ASN A 338 17.56 -23.88 23.86
CA ASN A 338 17.28 -24.44 25.19
C ASN A 338 16.00 -25.28 25.25
N SER A 339 15.91 -26.33 24.42
CA SER A 339 14.91 -27.40 24.61
C SER A 339 15.46 -28.51 25.51
N SER A 340 15.95 -28.13 26.70
CA SER A 340 16.21 -29.06 27.80
C SER A 340 16.10 -28.36 29.15
N ASN A 341 15.10 -27.48 29.29
CA ASN A 341 14.51 -27.17 30.58
C ASN A 341 13.04 -26.82 30.32
N SER A 342 12.16 -27.70 30.76
CA SER A 342 10.74 -27.43 30.93
C SER A 342 10.60 -26.12 31.72
N ILE A 343 10.26 -25.03 31.04
CA ILE A 343 9.66 -23.89 31.70
C ILE A 343 8.34 -24.41 32.25
N ASN A 344 8.20 -24.39 33.56
CA ASN A 344 7.04 -24.84 34.29
C ASN A 344 5.89 -23.85 33.99
N THR A 345 5.20 -24.02 32.85
CA THR A 345 4.06 -23.21 32.40
C THR A 345 2.76 -23.57 33.13
N ASN A 346 2.84 -24.09 34.35
CA ASN A 346 1.67 -24.61 35.06
C ASN A 346 0.78 -23.55 35.74
N ASN A 347 0.94 -22.26 35.48
CA ASN A 347 0.07 -21.25 36.09
C ASN A 347 -0.68 -20.30 35.15
N ILE A 348 -0.55 -20.37 33.83
CA ILE A 348 -1.39 -19.56 32.92
C ILE A 348 -1.66 -20.33 31.63
N ILE A 349 -2.37 -21.46 31.70
CA ILE A 349 -2.98 -22.07 30.51
C ILE A 349 -4.34 -22.63 30.90
N LYS A 350 -5.39 -21.85 30.64
CA LYS A 350 -6.70 -22.40 30.32
C LYS A 350 -7.22 -21.75 29.04
N ASN A 351 -7.38 -22.61 28.04
CA ASN A 351 -8.25 -22.52 26.87
C ASN A 351 -7.65 -22.09 25.52
N ASN A 352 -7.27 -23.13 24.77
CA ASN A 352 -7.75 -23.50 23.43
C ASN A 352 -7.56 -22.52 22.26
N ASN A 353 -6.45 -22.71 21.54
CA ASN A 353 -6.42 -23.35 20.21
C ASN A 353 -4.95 -23.46 19.78
N ASN A 354 -4.28 -24.52 20.26
CA ASN A 354 -2.88 -24.78 19.95
C ASN A 354 -2.78 -25.40 18.55
N ILE A 355 -2.38 -24.61 17.56
CA ILE A 355 -1.63 -25.16 16.44
C ILE A 355 -0.29 -25.59 17.04
N ASN A 356 -0.19 -26.88 17.30
CA ASN A 356 1.09 -27.54 17.53
C ASN A 356 1.83 -27.41 16.20
N TYR A 357 2.85 -26.55 16.14
CA TYR A 357 3.89 -26.71 15.15
C TYR A 357 4.29 -28.18 15.20
N THR A 358 4.03 -28.94 14.13
CA THR A 358 4.47 -30.33 14.08
C THR A 358 5.96 -30.30 14.34
N ASN A 359 6.37 -30.84 15.50
CA ASN A 359 7.76 -30.92 15.97
C ASN A 359 8.59 -31.87 15.09
N ASN A 360 8.53 -31.70 13.77
CA ASN A 360 9.64 -32.02 12.89
C ASN A 360 10.64 -30.85 12.96
N ILE A 361 11.08 -30.51 14.18
CA ILE A 361 12.37 -29.85 14.34
C ILE A 361 13.34 -30.93 13.93
N ASN A 362 13.94 -30.78 12.75
CA ASN A 362 14.95 -31.73 12.30
C ASN A 362 15.94 -31.92 13.45
N ASN A 363 16.24 -33.17 13.81
CA ASN A 363 17.33 -33.54 14.73
C ASN A 363 18.72 -33.13 14.20
N SER A 364 18.78 -32.28 13.18
CA SER A 364 19.99 -31.66 12.70
C SER A 364 20.54 -30.70 13.75
N ASN A 365 21.84 -30.76 13.97
CA ASN A 365 22.59 -29.80 14.78
C ASN A 365 22.64 -28.39 14.14
N THR A 366 21.71 -28.06 13.23
CA THR A 366 21.67 -26.81 12.48
C THR A 366 20.26 -26.24 12.48
N PHE A 367 20.12 -24.95 12.79
CA PHE A 367 18.88 -24.18 12.69
C PHE A 367 18.95 -23.26 11.47
N ASN A 368 18.00 -23.39 10.57
CA ASN A 368 18.00 -22.70 9.27
C ASN A 368 16.96 -21.56 9.27
N ILE A 369 17.41 -20.35 8.94
CA ILE A 369 16.58 -19.14 8.93
C ILE A 369 16.49 -18.60 7.51
N GLY A 370 15.27 -18.36 7.02
CA GLY A 370 15.03 -17.71 5.73
C GLY A 370 14.68 -16.24 5.90
N ILE A 371 15.51 -15.33 5.38
CA ILE A 371 15.19 -13.91 5.26
C ILE A 371 14.61 -13.66 3.86
N ILE A 372 13.32 -13.35 3.80
CA ILE A 372 12.58 -13.14 2.56
C ILE A 372 12.52 -11.66 2.22
N LEU A 373 12.84 -11.31 0.98
CA LEU A 373 12.50 -10.04 0.35
C LEU A 373 11.28 -10.24 -0.57
N SER A 374 10.18 -9.54 -0.30
CA SER A 374 9.02 -9.52 -1.20
C SER A 374 9.35 -8.75 -2.48
N GLY A 375 9.06 -9.36 -3.63
CA GLY A 375 9.17 -8.77 -4.96
C GLY A 375 7.90 -8.05 -5.42
N LEU A 376 6.77 -8.23 -4.73
CA LEU A 376 5.48 -7.67 -5.15
C LEU A 376 5.48 -6.14 -5.06
N GLY A 377 5.41 -5.50 -6.23
CA GLY A 377 5.44 -4.04 -6.38
C GLY A 377 6.64 -3.39 -5.68
N LYS A 378 6.35 -2.52 -4.72
CA LYS A 378 7.34 -1.74 -3.94
C LYS A 378 7.32 -2.08 -2.45
N GLN A 379 6.84 -3.27 -2.08
CA GLN A 379 6.71 -3.66 -0.67
C GLN A 379 8.04 -3.95 0.03
N GLY A 380 9.03 -4.47 -0.71
CA GLY A 380 10.31 -4.91 -0.14
C GLY A 380 11.35 -3.79 -0.01
N ASN A 381 12.04 -3.75 1.12
CA ASN A 381 13.19 -2.86 1.35
C ASN A 381 14.51 -3.66 1.43
N LYS A 382 15.30 -3.61 0.35
CA LYS A 382 16.60 -4.34 0.25
C LYS A 382 17.59 -3.97 1.37
N LYS A 383 17.54 -2.76 1.93
CA LYS A 383 18.43 -2.35 3.02
C LYS A 383 18.16 -3.12 4.30
N LEU A 384 16.90 -3.49 4.55
CA LEU A 384 16.51 -4.23 5.76
C LEU A 384 17.07 -5.66 5.77
N ILE A 385 17.25 -6.28 4.61
CA ILE A 385 17.80 -7.65 4.50
C ILE A 385 19.15 -7.76 5.21
N ASN A 386 20.06 -6.82 4.97
CA ASN A 386 21.38 -6.84 5.60
C ASN A 386 21.32 -6.49 7.10
N ARG A 387 20.42 -5.60 7.51
CA ARG A 387 20.24 -5.26 8.93
C ARG A 387 19.71 -6.44 9.73
N ILE A 388 18.68 -7.11 9.22
CA ILE A 388 18.10 -8.32 9.80
C ILE A 388 19.15 -9.42 9.84
N TYR A 389 19.87 -9.66 8.73
CA TYR A 389 20.97 -10.62 8.69
C TYR A 389 21.98 -10.34 9.80
N ASN A 390 22.49 -9.11 9.90
CA ASN A 390 23.51 -8.74 10.88
C ASN A 390 22.98 -8.87 12.32
N LYS A 391 21.72 -8.49 12.59
CA LYS A 391 21.11 -8.60 13.92
C LYS A 391 21.02 -10.07 14.36
N ILE A 392 20.54 -10.94 13.48
CA ILE A 392 20.42 -12.38 13.75
C ILE A 392 21.81 -13.02 13.86
N TYR A 393 22.70 -12.73 12.91
CA TYR A 393 24.06 -13.26 12.90
C TYR A 393 24.82 -12.87 14.16
N ASN A 394 24.75 -11.60 14.58
CA ASN A 394 25.41 -11.13 15.79
C ASN A 394 24.82 -11.83 17.02
N TYR A 395 23.49 -11.94 17.15
CA TYR A 395 22.87 -12.63 18.28
C TYR A 395 23.45 -14.04 18.50
N TYR A 396 23.59 -14.83 17.43
CA TYR A 396 24.14 -16.19 17.54
C TYR A 396 25.66 -16.23 17.70
N ASN A 397 26.41 -15.26 17.16
CA ASN A 397 27.87 -15.25 17.28
C ASN A 397 28.38 -14.60 18.58
N THR A 398 27.68 -13.60 19.13
CA THR A 398 28.07 -12.98 20.42
C THR A 398 27.79 -13.91 21.59
N ASN A 399 26.74 -14.75 21.50
CA ASN A 399 26.47 -15.80 22.47
C ASN A 399 27.51 -16.94 22.46
N ILE A 400 28.42 -16.96 21.47
CA ILE A 400 29.58 -17.87 21.43
C ILE A 400 30.82 -17.27 22.13
N TYR A 401 30.92 -15.94 22.24
CA TYR A 401 32.11 -15.26 22.79
C TYR A 401 32.02 -14.94 24.28
N ASN A 402 30.82 -14.74 24.83
CA ASN A 402 30.64 -14.53 26.28
C ASN A 402 30.82 -15.81 27.13
N SER A 403 31.01 -16.98 26.51
CA SER A 403 31.41 -18.21 27.22
C SER A 403 32.93 -18.40 27.34
N ASN A 404 33.76 -17.53 26.73
CA ASN A 404 35.21 -17.71 26.66
C ASN A 404 36.04 -16.56 27.28
N ILE A 405 35.42 -15.60 27.98
CA ILE A 405 36.16 -14.54 28.70
C ILE A 405 35.92 -14.71 30.21
N CYS A 406 36.56 -15.72 30.79
CA CYS A 406 36.86 -15.78 32.23
C CYS A 406 37.99 -16.80 32.47
N SER A 407 39.22 -16.41 32.16
CA SER A 407 40.42 -17.02 32.75
C SER A 407 41.63 -16.14 32.48
N ASN A 408 41.87 -15.19 33.40
CA ASN A 408 43.17 -15.01 34.05
C ASN A 408 43.22 -13.63 34.71
N THR A 409 42.95 -13.60 36.02
CA THR A 409 43.84 -12.96 37.01
C THR A 409 43.48 -13.49 38.39
N ASN A 410 44.41 -14.24 38.99
CA ASN A 410 44.54 -14.38 40.45
C ASN A 410 44.52 -12.96 41.06
N THR A 411 43.92 -12.63 42.22
CA THR A 411 44.08 -13.29 43.53
C THR A 411 43.13 -12.64 44.57
N TYR A 412 42.72 -13.42 45.58
CA TYR A 412 42.18 -13.09 46.91
C TYR A 412 40.66 -12.94 47.18
N ASN A 413 40.17 -13.94 47.93
CA ASN A 413 39.13 -13.99 48.97
C ASN A 413 37.65 -14.34 48.65
N SER A 414 37.40 -15.65 48.80
CA SER A 414 36.43 -16.33 49.71
C SER A 414 34.91 -16.35 49.41
N ASN A 415 34.52 -17.42 48.70
CA ASN A 415 33.51 -18.45 49.03
C ASN A 415 32.14 -18.07 49.63
N ILE A 416 31.07 -18.27 48.86
CA ILE A 416 29.92 -19.14 49.21
C ILE A 416 29.47 -19.92 47.95
N CYS A 417 29.65 -21.25 48.02
CA CYS A 417 28.91 -22.37 47.40
C CYS A 417 28.67 -22.46 45.88
N ASN A 418 29.49 -23.32 45.28
CA ASN A 418 29.22 -24.16 44.12
C ASN A 418 27.84 -24.87 44.19
N THR A 419 27.10 -24.87 43.09
CA THR A 419 26.81 -26.13 42.37
C THR A 419 27.04 -25.92 40.87
N ASN A 420 28.10 -26.56 40.41
CA ASN A 420 28.44 -26.72 39.01
C ASN A 420 27.33 -27.49 38.29
N THR A 421 26.70 -26.85 37.32
CA THR A 421 26.39 -27.51 36.04
C THR A 421 26.91 -26.60 34.93
N TYR A 422 28.24 -26.60 34.80
CA TYR A 422 28.92 -26.29 33.56
C TYR A 422 28.49 -27.33 32.52
N GLY A 423 27.35 -27.09 31.88
CA GLY A 423 26.92 -27.82 30.70
C GLY A 423 27.43 -27.10 29.47
N ASN A 424 28.23 -27.79 28.66
CA ASN A 424 28.50 -27.42 27.27
C ASN A 424 27.20 -26.97 26.60
N ASN A 425 27.04 -25.67 26.30
CA ASN A 425 25.94 -25.23 25.46
C ASN A 425 26.15 -25.84 24.07
N GLY A 426 25.34 -26.83 23.73
CA GLY A 426 25.31 -27.47 22.42
C GLY A 426 25.03 -26.41 21.36
N ASN A 427 26.09 -25.93 20.72
CA ASN A 427 26.02 -24.92 19.68
C ASN A 427 25.30 -25.53 18.45
N LYS A 428 23.99 -25.30 18.35
CA LYS A 428 23.29 -25.46 17.08
C LYS A 428 23.90 -24.47 16.11
N ASN A 429 24.47 -24.98 15.03
CA ASN A 429 24.96 -24.16 13.93
C ASN A 429 23.78 -23.38 13.33
N VAL A 430 23.90 -22.09 13.04
CA VAL A 430 22.82 -21.31 12.42
C VAL A 430 23.18 -20.99 10.98
N LYS A 431 22.30 -21.34 10.05
CA LYS A 431 22.43 -20.98 8.63
C LYS A 431 21.35 -20.00 8.24
N ILE A 432 21.75 -18.89 7.62
CA ILE A 432 20.84 -17.82 7.20
C ILE A 432 20.82 -17.76 5.67
N TYR A 433 19.64 -17.88 5.08
CA TYR A 433 19.41 -17.84 3.64
C TYR A 433 18.72 -16.51 3.30
N LYS A 434 19.17 -15.85 2.24
CA LYS A 434 18.49 -14.68 1.66
C LYS A 434 17.66 -15.16 0.48
N ILE A 435 16.36 -14.91 0.50
CA ILE A 435 15.38 -15.45 -0.45
C ILE A 435 14.61 -14.28 -1.05
N ILE A 436 14.39 -14.30 -2.36
CA ILE A 436 13.53 -13.33 -3.04
C ILE A 436 12.32 -14.09 -3.56
N ILE A 437 11.12 -13.66 -3.17
CA ILE A 437 9.86 -14.26 -3.57
C ILE A 437 8.93 -13.12 -3.96
N ASN A 438 8.17 -13.26 -5.05
CA ASN A 438 7.22 -12.23 -5.45
C ASN A 438 6.07 -12.13 -4.43
N GLU A 439 5.31 -13.22 -4.28
CA GLU A 439 4.19 -13.33 -3.35
C GLU A 439 4.48 -14.37 -2.26
N ILE A 440 4.32 -13.98 -1.00
CA ILE A 440 4.55 -14.86 0.15
C ILE A 440 3.23 -15.54 0.50
N ASN A 441 3.18 -16.87 0.34
CA ASN A 441 2.04 -17.71 0.71
C ASN A 441 2.53 -19.07 1.24
N GLU A 442 1.62 -19.83 1.87
CA GLU A 442 1.96 -21.12 2.52
C GLU A 442 2.61 -22.10 1.55
N HIS A 443 2.03 -22.27 0.35
CA HIS A 443 2.54 -23.17 -0.68
C HIS A 443 3.98 -22.87 -1.08
N THR A 444 4.34 -21.58 -1.21
CA THR A 444 5.70 -21.18 -1.56
C THR A 444 6.66 -21.44 -0.42
N LEU A 445 6.29 -21.13 0.82
CA LEU A 445 7.16 -21.36 1.98
C LEU A 445 7.40 -22.85 2.25
N ASP A 446 6.41 -23.71 1.98
CA ASP A 446 6.50 -25.16 2.11
C ASP A 446 7.52 -25.80 1.15
N THR A 447 7.89 -25.12 0.06
CA THR A 447 8.96 -25.58 -0.85
C THR A 447 10.36 -25.50 -0.23
N PHE A 448 10.50 -24.87 0.94
CA PHE A 448 11.74 -24.78 1.72
C PHE A 448 11.65 -25.61 3.01
N PRO A 449 11.51 -26.95 2.93
CA PRO A 449 11.26 -27.80 4.10
C PRO A 449 12.42 -27.83 5.10
N TYR A 450 13.61 -27.39 4.67
CA TYR A 450 14.81 -27.30 5.50
C TYR A 450 14.87 -26.00 6.32
N ILE A 451 13.98 -25.03 6.09
CA ILE A 451 13.93 -23.77 6.86
C ILE A 451 13.04 -23.95 8.08
N ASP A 452 13.53 -23.51 9.23
CA ASP A 452 12.87 -23.67 10.52
C ASP A 452 12.07 -22.43 10.92
N ALA A 453 12.48 -21.24 10.48
CA ALA A 453 11.78 -19.98 10.70
C ALA A 453 12.08 -18.98 9.57
N PHE A 454 11.10 -18.12 9.28
CA PHE A 454 11.19 -17.08 8.27
C PHE A 454 11.11 -15.68 8.89
N VAL A 455 11.83 -14.74 8.28
CA VAL A 455 11.70 -13.30 8.53
C VAL A 455 11.42 -12.64 7.19
N GLN A 456 10.28 -11.96 7.06
CA GLN A 456 9.87 -11.32 5.82
C GLN A 456 10.03 -9.80 5.84
N VAL A 457 10.52 -9.30 4.71
CA VAL A 457 10.60 -7.89 4.35
C VAL A 457 9.63 -7.65 3.19
N GLY A 458 8.38 -7.41 3.56
CA GLY A 458 7.25 -7.18 2.66
C GLY A 458 6.05 -6.65 3.45
N CYS A 459 4.84 -7.15 3.16
CA CYS A 459 3.65 -6.74 3.89
C CYS A 459 3.67 -7.27 5.35
N PRO A 460 3.73 -6.41 6.38
CA PRO A 460 3.84 -6.85 7.78
C PRO A 460 2.61 -7.63 8.28
N ARG A 461 1.47 -7.44 7.62
CA ARG A 461 0.22 -8.11 7.97
C ARG A 461 0.26 -9.61 7.73
N LEU A 462 1.09 -10.09 6.80
CA LEU A 462 1.36 -11.53 6.59
C LEU A 462 1.77 -12.23 7.89
N SER A 463 2.63 -11.60 8.68
CA SER A 463 3.08 -12.12 9.97
C SER A 463 2.03 -11.95 11.07
N ILE A 464 1.28 -10.85 11.05
CA ILE A 464 0.35 -10.48 12.13
C ILE A 464 -0.96 -11.26 12.02
N ASP A 465 -1.61 -11.24 10.86
CA ASP A 465 -2.95 -11.83 10.68
C ASP A 465 -2.88 -13.31 10.34
N TRP A 466 -1.91 -13.69 9.50
CA TRP A 466 -1.77 -15.05 8.97
C TRP A 466 -0.61 -15.82 9.59
N GLY A 467 0.19 -15.22 10.49
CA GLY A 467 1.35 -15.84 11.10
C GLY A 467 1.07 -17.24 11.67
N SER A 468 -0.09 -17.40 12.32
CA SER A 468 -0.55 -18.66 12.91
C SER A 468 -1.00 -19.70 11.88
N THR A 469 -1.30 -19.31 10.65
CA THR A 469 -1.69 -20.22 9.57
C THR A 469 -0.48 -20.90 8.91
N TYR A 470 0.70 -20.30 8.99
CA TYR A 470 1.92 -20.88 8.47
C TYR A 470 2.44 -22.01 9.38
N LYS A 471 2.97 -23.08 8.76
CA LYS A 471 3.56 -24.22 9.49
C LYS A 471 4.86 -23.88 10.21
N LYS A 472 5.52 -22.79 9.80
CA LYS A 472 6.77 -22.28 10.37
C LYS A 472 6.56 -20.82 10.78
N PRO A 473 7.20 -20.34 11.86
CA PRO A 473 7.12 -18.95 12.25
C PRO A 473 7.47 -18.01 11.10
N LEU A 474 6.63 -17.02 10.85
CA LEU A 474 6.85 -15.96 9.87
C LEU A 474 6.87 -14.62 10.58
N LEU A 475 8.06 -14.10 10.87
CA LEU A 475 8.25 -12.82 11.55
C LEU A 475 8.33 -11.67 10.54
N ASN A 476 7.92 -10.48 10.93
CA ASN A 476 8.19 -9.27 10.15
C ASN A 476 9.46 -8.55 10.64
N ALA A 477 9.85 -7.48 9.94
CA ALA A 477 11.06 -6.73 10.27
C ALA A 477 11.03 -6.07 11.66
N TYR A 478 9.87 -5.60 12.13
CA TYR A 478 9.76 -4.97 13.46
C TYR A 478 10.04 -5.98 14.58
N GLU A 479 9.60 -7.22 14.41
CA GLU A 479 9.76 -8.28 15.41
C GLU A 479 11.21 -8.73 15.59
N VAL A 480 12.08 -8.45 14.62
CA VAL A 480 13.51 -8.77 14.67
C VAL A 480 14.37 -7.55 15.03
N LEU A 481 14.01 -6.37 14.50
CA LEU A 481 14.80 -5.14 14.68
C LEU A 481 14.34 -4.29 15.87
N GLY A 482 13.09 -4.43 16.29
CA GLY A 482 12.51 -3.75 17.44
C GLY A 482 12.92 -4.36 18.78
N ASN A 483 12.55 -3.69 19.87
CA ASN A 483 12.72 -4.20 21.22
C ASN A 483 11.49 -5.04 21.63
N ILE A 484 11.74 -6.19 22.26
CA ILE A 484 10.70 -7.07 22.79
C ILE A 484 9.78 -6.38 23.79
N GLU A 485 10.32 -5.50 24.64
CA GLU A 485 9.54 -4.75 25.64
C GLU A 485 8.55 -3.79 24.96
N ASP A 486 8.98 -3.16 23.87
CA ASP A 486 8.11 -2.29 23.07
C ASP A 486 7.06 -3.09 22.32
N ILE A 487 7.40 -4.24 21.73
CA ILE A 487 6.43 -5.13 21.06
C ILE A 487 5.32 -5.54 22.05
N VAL A 488 5.70 -5.91 23.28
CA VAL A 488 4.75 -6.29 24.33
C VAL A 488 3.89 -5.11 24.74
N ARG A 489 4.47 -3.92 24.94
CA ARG A 489 3.75 -2.75 25.44
C ARG A 489 2.89 -2.06 24.37
N LYS A 490 3.44 -1.89 23.17
CA LYS A 490 2.88 -1.12 22.07
C LYS A 490 3.43 -1.60 20.73
N TYR A 491 2.64 -2.43 20.07
CA TYR A 491 3.00 -2.94 18.76
C TYR A 491 2.87 -1.83 17.70
N GLU A 492 3.97 -1.45 17.07
CA GLU A 492 3.97 -0.37 16.10
C GLU A 492 3.41 -0.80 14.73
N MET A 493 2.68 0.13 14.11
CA MET A 493 2.10 -0.01 12.77
C MET A 493 2.49 1.22 11.94
N ASP A 494 3.79 1.46 11.79
CA ASP A 494 4.36 2.67 11.16
C ASP A 494 5.38 2.33 10.06
N TYR A 495 5.18 1.20 9.39
CA TYR A 495 6.15 0.64 8.43
C TYR A 495 6.46 1.56 7.24
N TYR A 496 5.56 2.45 6.85
CA TYR A 496 5.79 3.44 5.79
C TYR A 496 5.77 4.88 6.31
N ASP A 497 5.87 5.08 7.62
CA ASP A 497 5.87 6.42 8.21
C ASP A 497 7.18 7.15 7.88
N ILE A 498 7.11 8.17 7.03
CA ILE A 498 8.29 8.92 6.57
C ILE A 498 8.86 9.85 7.65
N GLU A 499 8.08 10.20 8.67
CA GLU A 499 8.55 11.05 9.76
C GLU A 499 9.30 10.23 10.81
N ARG A 500 9.02 8.92 10.89
CA ARG A 500 9.69 7.99 11.79
C ARG A 500 10.75 7.20 11.06
N LYS A 501 12.02 7.56 11.29
CA LYS A 501 13.18 6.78 10.84
C LYS A 501 13.36 5.51 11.68
N SER A 502 12.35 4.66 11.72
CA SER A 502 12.39 3.41 12.46
C SER A 502 13.38 2.44 11.81
N GLU A 503 13.92 1.53 12.62
CA GLU A 503 14.88 0.55 12.12
C GLU A 503 14.26 -0.45 11.14
N TRP A 504 12.95 -0.66 11.26
CA TRP A 504 12.13 -1.60 10.48
C TRP A 504 11.33 -0.93 9.36
N GLY A 505 11.56 0.35 9.09
CA GLY A 505 10.85 1.10 8.06
C GLY A 505 11.00 0.46 6.67
N MET A 506 9.86 0.19 6.04
CA MET A 506 9.76 -0.30 4.66
C MET A 506 9.93 0.83 3.65
N TYR A 507 9.63 2.08 4.05
CA TYR A 507 10.00 3.24 3.25
C TYR A 507 11.52 3.47 3.31
N LYS A 508 12.11 3.78 2.15
CA LYS A 508 13.55 3.76 1.80
C LYS A 508 14.57 4.06 2.90
#